data_AF-A0A239HFD4-F1
#
_entry.id   AF-A0A239HFD4-F1
#
_cell.length_a   1.000
_cell.length_b   1.000
_cell.length_c   1.000
_cell.angle_alpha   90.00
_cell.angle_beta   90.00
_cell.angle_gamma   90.00
#
_symmetry.space_group_name_H-M   'P 1'
#
loop_
_entity.id
_entity.type
_entity.pdbx_description
1 polymer ?
#
loop_
_entity_poly.entity_id
_entity_poly.type
_entity_poly.pdbx_seq_one_letter_code
_entity_poly.pdbx_strand_id
1 'polypeptide(L)' 'MDSTLSKAEIIDGIKNMPDEFTLDELIDRFIFIEKVKKGLKSAEEGKLTSHEEVKNMVSKWAK' A
#
# COMPACT_ATOMS: atom_id res chain seq x y z
N MET A 1 13.14 -4.79 -7.31
CA MET A 1 12.14 -3.76 -6.99
C MET A 1 12.75 -2.47 -7.50
N ASP A 2 12.43 -2.07 -8.72
CA ASP A 2 12.95 -0.84 -9.31
C ASP A 2 11.78 0.14 -9.51
N SER A 3 11.08 0.41 -8.42
CA SER A 3 10.12 1.52 -8.35
C SER A 3 10.91 2.77 -7.99
N THR A 4 11.04 3.72 -8.92
CA THR A 4 11.69 5.00 -8.64
C THR A 4 10.73 5.89 -7.85
N LEU A 5 11.17 6.43 -6.71
CA LEU A 5 10.41 7.37 -5.89
C LEU A 5 10.81 8.80 -6.24
N SER A 6 9.84 9.63 -6.61
CA SER A 6 10.10 11.06 -6.82
C SER A 6 10.20 11.81 -5.49
N LYS A 7 11.00 12.89 -5.47
CA LYS A 7 11.08 13.79 -4.31
C LYS A 7 9.71 14.32 -3.87
N ALA A 8 8.83 14.59 -4.82
CA ALA A 8 7.47 15.06 -4.53
C ALA A 8 6.64 14.00 -3.80
N GLU A 9 6.69 12.75 -4.24
CA GLU A 9 6.01 11.64 -3.56
C GLU A 9 6.58 11.38 -2.17
N ILE A 10 7.89 11.59 -1.98
CA ILE A 10 8.50 11.49 -0.66
C ILE A 10 7.92 12.56 0.28
N ILE A 11 7.94 13.83 -0.15
CA ILE A 11 7.43 14.95 0.63
C ILE A 11 5.95 14.75 0.97
N ASP A 12 5.14 14.32 0.01
CA ASP A 12 3.71 14.07 0.23
C ASP A 12 3.47 12.88 1.19
N GLY A 13 4.26 11.81 1.03
CA GLY A 13 4.17 10.61 1.86
C GLY A 13 4.45 10.87 3.34
N ILE A 14 5.39 11.78 3.63
CA ILE A 14 5.78 12.15 5.00
C ILE A 14 5.05 13.37 5.56
N LYS A 15 4.26 14.09 4.76
CA LYS A 15 3.61 15.35 5.17
C LYS A 15 2.73 15.22 6.43
N ASN A 16 2.17 14.04 6.65
CA ASN A 16 1.31 13.73 7.80
C ASN A 16 1.98 12.78 8.80
N MET A 17 3.30 12.61 8.71
CA MET A 17 4.08 11.88 9.71
C MET A 17 4.41 12.80 10.90
N PRO A 18 4.66 12.25 12.09
CA PRO A 18 5.14 13.02 13.23
C PRO A 18 6.49 13.71 12.93
N ASP A 19 6.86 14.70 13.74
CA ASP A 19 8.13 15.41 13.61
C ASP A 19 9.35 14.47 13.76
N GLU A 20 9.19 13.39 14.53
CA GLU A 20 10.17 12.33 14.71
C GLU A 20 9.54 10.98 14.37
N PHE A 21 10.23 10.20 13.54
CA PHE A 21 9.89 8.83 13.18
C PHE A 21 11.15 8.05 12.87
N THR A 22 11.04 6.73 12.92
CA THR A 22 12.13 5.80 12.59
C THR A 22 12.25 5.57 11.09
N LEU A 23 13.42 5.11 10.65
CA LEU A 23 13.63 4.71 9.25
C LEU A 23 12.68 3.58 8.83
N ASP A 24 12.37 2.65 9.74
CA ASP A 24 11.46 1.54 9.46
C ASP A 24 10.04 2.03 9.18
N GLU A 25 9.53 2.98 9.97
CA GLU A 25 8.22 3.60 9.74
C GLU A 25 8.15 4.34 8.39
N LEU A 26 9.25 4.99 8.00
CA LEU A 26 9.35 5.62 6.69
C LEU A 26 9.24 4.59 5.55
N ILE A 27 9.98 3.48 5.66
CA ILE A 27 9.97 2.41 4.66
C ILE A 27 8.58 1.77 4.57
N ASP A 28 7.98 1.42 5.71
CA ASP A 28 6.64 0.83 5.77
C ASP A 28 5.58 1.75 5.16
N ARG A 29 5.67 3.05 5.41
CA ARG A 29 4.79 4.05 4.80
C ARG A 29 4.86 4.03 3.28
N PHE A 30 6.05 3.99 2.70
CA PHE A 30 6.20 3.93 1.24
C PHE A 30 5.77 2.60 0.65
N ILE A 31 6.05 1.48 1.33
CA ILE A 31 5.54 0.16 0.93
C ILE A 31 4.01 0.17 0.89
N PHE A 32 3.37 0.76 1.90
CA PHE A 32 1.92 0.89 1.95
C PHE A 32 1.38 1.72 0.78
N ILE A 33 1.95 2.90 0.54
CA ILE A 33 1.54 3.77 -0.58
C ILE A 33 1.67 3.03 -1.92
N GLU A 34 2.76 2.29 -2.14
CA GLU A 34 2.95 1.51 -3.37
C GLU A 34 1.87 0.43 -3.52
N LYS A 35 1.57 -0.31 -2.44
CA LYS A 35 0.50 -1.33 -2.44
C LYS A 35 -0.86 -0.73 -2.76
N VAL A 36 -1.19 0.44 -2.21
CA VAL A 36 -2.45 1.14 -2.49
C VAL A 36 -2.52 1.55 -3.96
N LYS A 37 -1.47 2.19 -4.49
CA LYS A 37 -1.41 2.57 -5.92
C LYS A 37 -1.60 1.36 -6.84
N LYS A 38 -0.93 0.25 -6.51
CA LYS A 38 -1.08 -1.01 -7.26
C LYS A 38 -2.51 -1.57 -7.18
N GLY A 39 -3.15 -1.47 -6.01
CA GLY A 39 -4.54 -1.86 -5.81
C GLY A 39 -5.51 -1.02 -6.64
N LEU A 40 -5.35 0.30 -6.63
CA LEU A 40 -6.15 1.23 -7.45
C LEU A 40 -6.00 0.93 -8.94
N LYS A 41 -4.77 0.76 -9.43
CA LYS A 41 -4.52 0.38 -10.82
C LYS A 41 -5.17 -0.97 -11.19
N SER A 42 -5.09 -1.96 -10.30
CA SER A 42 -5.74 -3.25 -10.51
C SER A 42 -7.27 -3.11 -10.60
N ALA A 43 -7.85 -2.22 -9.80
CA ALA A 43 -9.28 -1.93 -9.85
C ALA A 43 -9.70 -1.25 -11.16
N GLU A 44 -8.93 -0.28 -11.63
CA GLU A 44 -9.14 0.37 -12.94
C GLU A 44 -9.05 -0.63 -14.11
N GLU A 45 -8.16 -1.62 -14.01
CA GLU A 45 -8.02 -2.72 -14.97
C GLU A 45 -9.11 -3.80 -14.82
N GLY A 46 -10.08 -3.64 -13.92
CA GLY A 46 -11.15 -4.60 -13.67
C GLY A 46 -10.71 -5.87 -12.94
N LYS A 47 -9.47 -5.92 -12.42
CA LYS A 47 -8.92 -7.04 -11.63
C LYS A 47 -9.41 -6.94 -10.18
N LEU A 48 -10.73 -7.08 -10.02
CA LEU A 48 -11.40 -7.07 -8.73
C LEU A 48 -11.61 -8.50 -8.22
N THR A 49 -11.62 -8.66 -6.91
CA THR A 49 -11.98 -9.91 -6.25
C THR A 49 -13.37 -9.77 -5.67
N SER A 50 -14.23 -10.76 -5.90
CA SER A 50 -15.60 -10.73 -5.39
C SER A 50 -15.63 -10.85 -3.87
N HIS A 51 -16.73 -10.40 -3.26
CA HIS A 51 -16.91 -10.48 -1.82
C HIS A 51 -16.82 -11.92 -1.28
N GLU A 52 -17.35 -12.90 -2.02
CA GLU A 52 -17.32 -14.31 -1.62
C GLU A 52 -15.90 -14.91 -1.70
N GLU A 53 -15.12 -14.53 -2.71
CA GLU A 53 -13.70 -14.90 -2.78
C GLU A 53 -12.91 -14.30 -1.61
N VAL A 54 -13.18 -13.05 -1.24
CA VAL A 54 -12.55 -12.41 -0.06
C VAL A 54 -12.89 -13.15 1.22
N LYS A 55 -14.17 -13.50 1.45
CA LYS A 55 -14.57 -14.32 2.62
C LYS A 55 -13.81 -15.65 2.69
N ASN A 56 -13.68 -16.33 1.55
CA ASN A 56 -12.95 -17.60 1.47
C ASN A 56 -11.44 -17.48 1.69
N MET A 57 -10.84 -16.34 1.36
CA MET A 57 -9.43 -16.08 1.67
C MET A 57 -9.24 -15.80 3.17
N VAL A 58 -10.06 -14.91 3.74
CA VAL A 58 -9.95 -14.51 5.14
C VAL A 58 -10.21 -15.68 6.09
N SER A 59 -11.15 -16.58 5.77
CA SER A 59 -11.42 -17.77 6.57
C SER A 59 -10.23 -18.72 6.69
N LYS A 60 -9.30 -18.71 5.73
CA LYS A 60 -8.07 -19.51 5.75
C LYS A 60 -6.97 -18.92 6.63
N TRP A 61 -7.02 -17.62 6.94
CA TRP A 61 -6.05 -16.95 7.81
C TRP A 61 -6.38 -17.10 9.30
N ALA A 62 -7.63 -17.41 9.63
CA ALA A 62 -8.06 -17.68 11.00
C ALA A 62 -7.76 -19.13 11.47
N LYS A 63 -6.84 -19.83 10.79
CA LYS A 63 -6.37 -21.17 11.16
C LYS A 63 -5.03 -21.11 11.88
#